data_AF-A0A5C2HMK2-F1
#
_entry.id   AF-A0A5C2HMK2-F1
#
_cell.length_a   1.000
_cell.length_b   1.000
_cell.length_c   1.000
_cell.angle_alpha   90.00
_cell.angle_beta   90.00
_cell.angle_gamma   90.00
#
_symmetry.space_group_name_H-M   'P 1'
#
loop_
_entity.id
_entity.type
_entity.pdbx_description
1 polymer ?
#
loop_
_entity_poly.entity_id
_entity_poly.type
_entity_poly.pdbx_seq_one_letter_code
_entity_poly.pdbx_strand_id
1 'polypeptide(L)'
;MRNRYCSTLRIAFAGLMLYTGQLLASAASVPLTEQANQQLLNQHYQQAVQSYQSAIRQGEEPGRAFIGMAIAYLHLGQYPLARAALDEARERKPHHSEEIDKLMIWLNGREDKL
;
A
#
# COMPACT_ATOMS: atom_id res chain seq x y z
N MET A 1 26.07 -31.32 -58.92
CA MET A 1 26.69 -31.64 -57.61
C MET A 1 25.99 -30.86 -56.52
N ARG A 2 25.65 -31.56 -55.41
CA ARG A 2 25.26 -31.10 -54.05
C ARG A 2 24.10 -30.09 -53.90
N ASN A 3 22.97 -30.57 -53.35
CA ASN A 3 22.52 -30.39 -51.94
C ASN A 3 21.69 -29.10 -51.77
N ARG A 4 20.36 -29.18 -51.85
CA ARG A 4 19.43 -29.44 -50.71
C ARG A 4 19.71 -28.52 -49.50
N TYR A 5 18.80 -27.59 -49.22
CA TYR A 5 17.81 -27.68 -48.13
C TYR A 5 17.25 -26.30 -47.75
N CYS A 6 15.93 -26.29 -47.53
CA CYS A 6 15.19 -25.55 -46.51
C CYS A 6 15.53 -24.09 -46.24
N SER A 7 14.55 -23.22 -46.45
CA SER A 7 13.78 -22.57 -45.36
C SER A 7 13.03 -21.39 -45.97
N THR A 8 11.77 -21.56 -46.36
CA THR A 8 10.62 -21.08 -45.57
C THR A 8 10.94 -19.91 -44.62
N LEU A 9 10.07 -18.89 -44.65
CA LEU A 9 9.81 -17.97 -43.53
C LEU A 9 10.75 -16.75 -43.41
N ARG A 10 10.57 -15.71 -44.24
CA ARG A 10 11.15 -14.38 -43.94
C ARG A 10 10.24 -13.15 -44.15
N ILE A 11 8.94 -13.30 -44.41
CA ILE A 11 8.06 -12.12 -44.52
C ILE A 11 6.73 -12.35 -43.80
N ALA A 12 6.81 -12.49 -42.47
CA ALA A 12 5.66 -12.38 -41.57
C ALA A 12 6.05 -11.74 -40.24
N PHE A 13 7.02 -10.81 -40.24
CA PHE A 13 7.48 -10.10 -39.03
C PHE A 13 7.31 -8.58 -39.10
N ALA A 14 6.42 -8.08 -39.96
CA ALA A 14 6.01 -6.66 -39.93
C ALA A 14 4.70 -6.42 -39.17
N GLY A 15 3.95 -7.47 -38.82
CA GLY A 15 2.65 -7.36 -38.14
C GLY A 15 2.67 -7.58 -36.62
N LEU A 16 3.78 -8.04 -36.05
CA LEU A 16 3.87 -8.43 -34.63
C LEU A 16 4.60 -7.40 -33.73
N MET A 17 5.16 -6.34 -34.32
CA MET A 17 5.76 -5.23 -33.56
C MET A 17 4.76 -4.14 -33.14
N LEU A 18 3.46 -4.31 -33.42
CA LEU A 18 2.41 -3.40 -32.92
C LEU A 18 1.60 -3.99 -31.75
N TYR A 19 1.86 -5.24 -31.35
CA TYR A 19 1.11 -5.90 -30.26
C TYR A 19 1.92 -6.14 -28.98
N THR A 20 3.25 -6.06 -29.01
CA THR A 20 4.06 -6.17 -27.78
C THR A 20 4.35 -4.81 -27.12
N GLY A 21 3.84 -3.72 -27.71
CA GLY A 21 3.78 -2.38 -27.09
C GLY A 21 2.56 -2.17 -26.19
N GLN A 22 1.72 -3.19 -25.98
CA GLN A 22 0.65 -3.13 -24.98
C GLN A 22 1.25 -3.38 -23.59
N LEU A 23 1.82 -2.31 -23.04
CA LEU A 23 1.36 -1.71 -21.79
C LEU A 23 0.91 -2.71 -20.70
N LEU A 24 1.73 -3.71 -20.40
CA LEU A 24 1.82 -4.24 -19.05
C LEU A 24 2.92 -3.46 -18.31
N ALA A 25 2.84 -2.13 -18.38
CA ALA A 25 2.89 -1.40 -17.14
C ALA A 25 1.66 -1.85 -16.35
N SER A 26 1.75 -3.06 -15.77
CA SER A 26 1.10 -3.29 -14.49
C SER A 26 1.49 -2.06 -13.70
N ALA A 27 0.48 -1.27 -13.38
CA ALA A 27 0.61 -0.19 -12.45
C ALA A 27 1.16 -0.82 -11.16
N ALA A 28 2.49 -0.94 -11.07
CA ALA A 28 3.20 -0.72 -9.84
C ALA A 28 2.96 0.76 -9.50
N SER A 29 1.67 1.10 -9.28
CA SER A 29 1.29 2.15 -8.39
C SER A 29 2.04 1.77 -7.13
N VAL A 30 3.10 2.53 -6.83
CA VAL A 30 3.72 2.43 -5.52
C VAL A 30 2.54 2.59 -4.56
N PRO A 31 2.22 1.57 -3.76
CA PRO A 31 1.02 1.63 -2.96
C PRO A 31 1.15 2.88 -2.08
N LEU A 32 0.10 3.72 -2.04
CA LEU A 32 0.09 4.96 -1.28
C LEU A 32 0.35 4.70 0.20
N THR A 33 0.02 3.50 0.66
CA THR A 33 0.43 2.98 1.97
C THR A 33 1.95 2.96 2.16
N GLU A 34 2.74 2.58 1.14
CA GLU A 34 4.21 2.61 1.23
C GLU A 34 4.75 4.03 1.20
N GLN A 35 4.20 4.90 0.34
CA GLN A 35 4.56 6.32 0.37
C GLN A 35 4.26 6.96 1.73
N ALA A 36 3.12 6.64 2.33
CA ALA A 36 2.74 7.09 3.65
C ALA A 36 3.68 6.55 4.75
N ASN A 37 4.16 5.30 4.63
CA ASN A 37 5.18 4.76 5.53
C ASN A 37 6.48 5.58 5.45
N GLN A 38 6.91 5.96 4.26
CA GLN A 38 8.08 6.83 4.09
C GLN A 38 7.85 8.20 4.74
N GLN A 39 6.64 8.74 4.67
CA GLN A 39 6.27 9.99 5.36
C GLN A 39 6.29 9.82 6.88
N LEU A 40 5.84 8.69 7.43
CA LEU A 40 5.97 8.36 8.85
C LEU A 40 7.43 8.36 9.31
N LEU A 41 8.32 7.71 8.55
CA LEU A 41 9.75 7.65 8.86
C LEU A 41 10.39 9.04 8.85
N ASN A 42 9.96 9.90 7.93
CA ASN A 42 10.39 11.29 7.83
C ASN A 42 9.67 12.22 8.82
N GLN A 43 8.90 11.69 9.77
CA GLN A 43 8.14 12.44 10.78
C GLN A 43 7.06 13.37 10.21
N HIS A 44 6.69 13.21 8.95
CA HIS A 44 5.62 13.94 8.28
C HIS A 44 4.25 13.31 8.57
N TYR A 45 3.89 13.21 9.84
CA TYR A 45 2.72 12.43 10.29
C TYR A 45 1.40 12.91 9.67
N GLN A 46 1.18 14.22 9.54
CA GLN A 46 -0.04 14.76 8.93
C GLN A 46 -0.15 14.40 7.45
N GLN A 47 0.96 14.42 6.71
CA GLN A 47 0.98 14.04 5.30
C GLN A 47 0.79 12.53 5.15
N ALA A 48 1.40 11.73 6.04
CA ALA A 48 1.20 10.28 6.07
C ALA A 48 -0.28 9.93 6.22
N VAL A 49 -1.01 10.59 7.14
CA VAL A 49 -2.46 10.40 7.30
C VAL A 49 -3.22 10.68 6.00
N GLN A 50 -2.92 11.78 5.30
CA GLN A 50 -3.59 12.12 4.03
C GLN A 50 -3.30 11.10 2.92
N SER A 51 -2.07 10.58 2.87
CA SER A 51 -1.67 9.54 1.93
C SER A 51 -2.39 8.22 2.22
N TYR A 52 -2.49 7.80 3.48
CA TYR A 52 -3.27 6.61 3.86
C TYR A 52 -4.76 6.77 3.56
N GLN A 53 -5.36 7.93 3.82
CA GLN A 53 -6.75 8.19 3.44
C GLN A 53 -6.95 8.12 1.93
N SER A 54 -5.97 8.60 1.15
CA SER A 54 -5.99 8.49 -0.31
C SER A 54 -5.87 7.03 -0.75
N ALA A 55 -5.03 6.24 -0.08
CA ALA A 55 -4.90 4.80 -0.32
C ALA A 55 -6.25 4.08 -0.17
N ILE A 56 -6.95 4.35 0.95
CA ILE A 56 -8.28 3.79 1.22
C ILE A 56 -9.27 4.18 0.12
N ARG A 57 -9.27 5.45 -0.32
CA ARG A 57 -10.15 5.92 -1.42
C ARG A 57 -9.85 5.26 -2.76
N GLN A 58 -8.60 4.88 -3.00
CA GLN A 58 -8.19 4.19 -4.23
C GLN A 58 -8.44 2.68 -4.18
N GLY A 59 -8.97 2.17 -3.08
CA GLY A 59 -9.26 0.75 -2.90
C GLY A 59 -8.04 -0.09 -2.51
N GLU A 60 -6.95 0.54 -2.06
CA GLU A 60 -5.87 -0.18 -1.38
C GLU A 60 -6.39 -0.82 -0.08
N GLU A 61 -5.63 -1.82 0.40
CA GLU A 61 -5.99 -2.59 1.59
C GLU A 61 -6.20 -1.67 2.80
N PRO A 62 -7.44 -1.49 3.28
CA PRO A 62 -7.76 -0.46 4.25
C PRO A 62 -7.20 -0.78 5.64
N GLY A 63 -7.08 -2.06 6.01
CA GLY A 63 -6.59 -2.46 7.33
C GLY A 63 -5.20 -1.92 7.62
N ARG A 64 -4.24 -2.14 6.70
CA ARG A 64 -2.87 -1.61 6.82
C ARG A 64 -2.83 -0.08 6.78
N ALA A 65 -3.68 0.55 5.96
CA ALA A 65 -3.76 2.00 5.91
C ALA A 65 -4.27 2.61 7.23
N PHE A 66 -5.28 2.02 7.86
CA PHE A 66 -5.80 2.47 9.15
C PHE A 66 -4.78 2.28 10.28
N ILE A 67 -4.01 1.18 10.30
CA ILE A 67 -2.92 0.98 11.26
C ILE A 67 -1.86 2.07 11.10
N GLY A 68 -1.45 2.36 9.85
CA GLY A 68 -0.52 3.44 9.56
C GLY A 68 -1.03 4.82 10.00
N MET A 69 -2.33 5.10 9.81
CA MET A 69 -2.97 6.32 10.32
C MET A 69 -2.96 6.37 11.85
N ALA A 70 -3.26 5.27 12.53
CA ALA A 70 -3.22 5.19 13.97
C ALA A 70 -1.83 5.55 14.50
N ILE A 71 -0.77 4.95 13.94
CA ILE A 71 0.62 5.25 14.29
C ILE A 71 0.93 6.73 14.08
N ALA A 72 0.51 7.31 12.94
CA ALA A 72 0.68 8.74 12.69
C ALA A 72 0.00 9.61 13.76
N TYR A 73 -1.23 9.26 14.16
CA TYR A 73 -1.97 9.97 15.21
C TYR A 73 -1.32 9.82 16.59
N LEU A 74 -0.75 8.66 16.92
CA LEU A 74 0.00 8.46 18.16
C LEU A 74 1.20 9.43 18.25
N HIS A 75 1.92 9.60 17.15
CA HIS A 75 3.03 10.55 17.07
C HIS A 75 2.58 12.02 17.12
N LEU A 76 1.38 12.32 16.64
CA LEU A 76 0.75 13.65 16.75
C LEU A 76 0.16 13.93 18.14
N GLY A 77 0.17 12.95 19.06
CA GLY A 77 -0.47 13.06 20.38
C GLY A 77 -2.00 13.03 20.33
N GLN A 78 -2.59 12.65 19.19
CA GLN A 78 -4.03 12.58 18.98
C GLN A 78 -4.56 11.18 19.33
N TYR A 79 -4.44 10.81 20.61
CA TYR A 79 -4.80 9.48 21.11
C TYR A 79 -6.25 9.05 20.82
N PRO A 80 -7.27 9.92 20.94
CA PRO A 80 -8.64 9.55 20.60
C PRO A 80 -8.82 9.18 19.13
N LEU A 81 -8.14 9.89 18.22
CA LEU A 81 -8.19 9.60 16.78
C LEU A 81 -7.42 8.33 16.44
N ALA A 82 -6.30 8.08 17.13
CA ALA A 82 -5.55 6.83 16.98
C ALA A 82 -6.42 5.62 17.38
N ARG A 83 -7.13 5.70 18.51
CA ARG A 83 -8.05 4.65 18.96
C ARG A 83 -9.16 4.38 17.93
N ALA A 84 -9.81 5.43 17.43
CA ALA A 84 -10.85 5.30 16.42
C ALA A 84 -10.32 4.63 15.13
N ALA A 85 -9.11 5.00 14.69
CA ALA A 85 -8.47 4.37 13.52
C ALA A 85 -8.16 2.89 13.74
N LEU A 86 -7.74 2.50 14.96
CA LEU A 86 -7.50 1.09 15.32
C LEU A 86 -8.78 0.27 15.39
N ASP A 87 -9.87 0.86 15.89
CA ASP A 87 -11.18 0.22 15.92
C ASP A 87 -11.69 -0.05 14.48
N GLU A 88 -11.57 0.93 13.58
CA GLU A 88 -11.85 0.75 12.14
C GLU A 88 -10.96 -0.32 11.50
N ALA A 89 -9.65 -0.32 11.82
CA ALA A 89 -8.74 -1.35 11.32
C ALA A 89 -9.18 -2.77 11.73
N ARG A 90 -9.64 -2.92 12.99
CA ARG A 90 -10.12 -4.19 13.55
C ARG A 90 -11.37 -4.69 12.84
N GLU A 91 -12.30 -3.79 12.49
CA GLU A 91 -13.50 -4.15 11.73
C GLU A 91 -13.18 -4.58 10.29
N ARG A 92 -12.19 -3.95 9.64
CA ARG A 92 -11.85 -4.23 8.24
C ARG A 92 -11.01 -5.50 8.07
N LYS A 93 -10.06 -5.77 8.97
CA LYS A 93 -9.20 -6.95 8.91
C LYS A 93 -8.82 -7.47 10.30
N PRO A 94 -9.41 -8.59 10.75
CA PRO A 94 -9.01 -9.22 12.01
C PRO A 94 -7.60 -9.85 11.95
N HIS A 95 -6.96 -9.98 10.77
CA HIS A 95 -5.63 -10.60 10.67
C HIS A 95 -4.50 -9.77 11.30
N HIS A 96 -4.70 -8.46 11.48
CA HIS A 96 -3.74 -7.59 12.18
C HIS A 96 -4.13 -7.34 13.64
N SER A 97 -5.00 -8.18 14.21
CA SER A 97 -5.52 -8.01 15.57
C SER A 97 -4.40 -7.91 16.60
N GLU A 98 -3.33 -8.70 16.47
CA GLU A 98 -2.21 -8.67 17.43
C GLU A 98 -1.48 -7.32 17.45
N GLU A 99 -1.26 -6.70 16.28
CA GLU A 99 -0.64 -5.38 16.20
C GLU A 99 -1.57 -4.29 16.74
N ILE A 100 -2.86 -4.39 16.42
CA ILE A 100 -3.89 -3.50 16.95
C ILE A 100 -3.95 -3.60 18.48
N ASP A 101 -3.97 -4.80 19.04
CA ASP A 101 -4.03 -5.03 20.48
C ASP A 101 -2.81 -4.45 21.20
N LYS A 102 -1.60 -4.62 20.63
CA LYS A 102 -0.36 -4.00 21.15
C LYS A 102 -0.47 -2.48 21.20
N LEU A 103 -0.96 -1.85 20.13
CA LEU A 103 -1.13 -0.40 20.05
C LEU A 103 -2.23 0.10 21.01
N MET A 104 -3.31 -0.66 21.17
CA MET A 104 -4.40 -0.36 22.11
C MET A 104 -3.95 -0.46 23.57
N ILE A 105 -3.15 -1.47 23.93
CA ILE A 105 -2.54 -1.59 25.27
C ILE A 105 -1.64 -0.39 25.56
N TRP A 106 -0.82 0.01 24.58
CA TRP A 106 0.05 1.18 24.72
C TRP A 106 -0.74 2.47 24.91
N LEU A 107 -1.85 2.64 24.17
CA LEU A 107 -2.77 3.78 24.30
C LEU A 107 -3.37 3.87 25.70
N ASN A 108 -3.95 2.76 26.19
CA ASN A 108 -4.55 2.70 27.52
C ASN A 108 -3.53 3.07 28.61
N GLY A 109 -2.29 2.59 28.50
CA GLY A 109 -1.23 2.89 29.47
C GLY A 109 -0.74 4.35 29.45
N ARG A 110 -1.02 5.12 28.38
CA ARG A 110 -0.73 6.56 28.31
C ARG A 110 -1.90 7.42 28.79
N GLU A 111 -3.13 7.03 28.51
CA GLU A 111 -4.33 7.73 29.01
C GLU A 111 -4.37 7.77 30.54
N ASP A 112 -3.98 6.67 31.21
CA ASP A 112 -3.91 6.60 32.69
C ASP A 112 -2.90 7.58 33.33
N LYS A 113 -2.04 8.23 32.53
CA LYS A 113 -0.99 9.15 33.00
C LYS A 113 -1.27 10.62 32.70
N LEU A 114 -2.41 10.95 32.10
CA LEU A 114 -2.85 12.32 31.80
C LEU A 114 -3.88 12.79 32.85
#